data_AF-A0A1I8BKX2-F1
#
_entry.id   AF-A0A1I8BKX2-F1
#
_cell.length_a   1.000
_cell.length_b   1.000
_cell.length_c   1.000
_cell.angle_alpha   90.00
_cell.angle_beta   90.00
_cell.angle_gamma   90.00
#
_symmetry.space_group_name_H-M   'P 1'
#
loop_
_entity.id
_entity.type
_entity.pdbx_description
1 polymer ?
#
loop_
_entity_poly.entity_id
_entity_poly.type
_entity_poly.pdbx_seq_one_letter_code
_entity_poly.pdbx_strand_id
1 'polypeptide(L)'
;MFPSIFGLFLNASVCYITWKYWGKYTALNSKTSVLIAINSFLEVLHQSGQFVFLYITATGINFIPALLAFEIEGYYVISTYVVTFMFLTMSIDKVIAIAFPLFSDYNEAYNKEFGLIKKLYGKCKSKFFNSMSSSSVTVL
;
A
#
# COMPACT_ATOMS: atom_id res chain seq x y z
N MET A 1 5.99 18.56 18.40
CA MET A 1 5.76 19.41 17.21
C MET A 1 6.83 19.23 16.12
N PHE A 2 8.12 19.37 16.42
CA PHE A 2 9.20 19.08 15.44
C PHE A 2 9.12 17.65 14.86
N PRO A 3 8.85 16.60 15.66
CA PRO A 3 8.66 15.24 15.14
C PRO A 3 7.43 15.13 14.21
N SER A 4 6.37 15.88 14.52
CA SER A 4 5.10 15.86 13.80
C SER A 4 5.21 16.49 12.42
N ILE A 5 5.94 17.61 12.28
CA ILE A 5 6.18 18.24 10.97
C ILE A 5 7.00 17.30 10.07
N PHE A 6 8.04 16.70 10.64
CA PHE A 6 8.91 15.78 9.90
C PHE A 6 8.16 14.51 9.50
N GLY A 7 7.38 13.95 10.43
CA GLY A 7 6.53 12.79 10.18
C GLY A 7 5.51 13.03 9.08
N LEU A 8 4.89 14.21 9.04
CA LEU A 8 3.85 14.54 8.06
C LEU A 8 4.45 14.61 6.66
N PHE A 9 5.62 15.24 6.52
CA PHE A 9 6.33 15.32 5.24
C PHE A 9 6.81 13.96 4.75
N LEU A 10 7.42 13.15 5.63
CA LEU A 10 7.92 11.83 5.26
C LEU A 10 6.80 10.86 4.92
N ASN A 11 5.74 10.80 5.72
CA ASN A 11 4.60 9.91 5.47
C ASN A 11 3.82 10.32 4.22
N ALA A 12 3.61 11.63 3.99
CA ALA A 12 3.03 12.12 2.75
C ALA A 12 3.89 11.75 1.52
N SER A 13 5.21 11.82 1.64
CA SER A 13 6.14 11.40 0.59
C SER A 13 6.01 9.90 0.27
N VAL A 14 5.88 9.06 1.30
CA VAL A 14 5.67 7.61 1.13
C VAL A 14 4.35 7.33 0.40
N CYS A 15 3.26 7.98 0.78
CA CYS A 15 1.98 7.86 0.07
C CYS A 15 2.11 8.30 -1.39
N TYR A 16 2.75 9.45 -1.64
CA TYR A 16 2.95 9.99 -3.00
C TYR A 16 3.77 9.06 -3.89
N ILE A 17 4.92 8.58 -3.39
CA ILE A 17 5.80 7.68 -4.14
C ILE A 17 5.08 6.37 -4.43
N THR A 18 4.41 5.80 -3.43
CA THR A 18 3.69 4.54 -3.58
C THR A 18 2.58 4.66 -4.61
N TRP A 19 1.80 5.75 -4.59
CA TRP A 19 0.75 6.01 -5.58
C TRP A 19 1.30 6.25 -6.99
N LYS A 20 2.29 7.14 -7.12
CA LYS A 20 2.86 7.54 -8.43
C LYS A 20 3.58 6.40 -9.14
N TYR A 21 4.25 5.54 -8.39
CA TYR A 21 5.11 4.49 -8.94
C TYR A 21 4.51 3.08 -8.81
N TRP A 22 3.25 2.97 -8.35
CA TRP A 22 2.51 1.73 -8.16
C TRP A 22 2.59 0.77 -9.35
N GLY A 23 2.27 1.27 -10.55
CA GLY A 23 2.26 0.47 -11.78
C GLY A 23 3.63 0.28 -12.43
N LYS A 24 4.68 0.93 -11.91
CA LYS A 24 6.03 0.90 -12.51
C LYS A 24 6.96 -0.09 -11.82
N TYR A 25 6.83 -0.30 -10.51
CA TYR A 25 7.70 -1.22 -9.77
C TYR A 25 6.91 -2.36 -9.15
N THR A 26 7.30 -3.59 -9.49
CA THR A 26 6.70 -4.81 -8.92
C THR A 26 6.81 -4.86 -7.39
N ALA A 27 7.88 -4.28 -6.82
CA ALA A 27 8.07 -4.20 -5.37
C ALA A 27 7.01 -3.31 -4.66
N LEU A 28 6.52 -2.27 -5.34
CA LEU A 28 5.47 -1.39 -4.81
C LEU A 28 4.08 -1.97 -5.02
N ASN A 29 3.88 -2.88 -5.97
CA ASN A 29 2.60 -3.55 -6.23
C ASN A 29 2.34 -4.76 -5.30
N SER A 30 3.04 -4.85 -4.17
CA SER A 30 2.84 -5.91 -3.18
C SER A 30 1.77 -5.53 -2.16
N LYS A 31 1.10 -6.53 -1.56
CA LYS A 31 0.11 -6.31 -0.50
C LYS A 31 0.70 -5.55 0.70
N THR A 32 1.95 -5.85 1.03
CA THR A 32 2.71 -5.17 2.09
C THR A 32 2.93 -3.70 1.77
N SER A 33 3.25 -3.37 0.51
CA SER A 33 3.41 -1.98 0.06
C SER A 33 2.09 -1.20 0.08
N VAL A 34 0.94 -1.83 -0.21
CA VAL A 34 -0.39 -1.21 0.03
C VAL A 34 -0.55 -0.87 1.51
N LEU A 35 -0.25 -1.83 2.38
CA LEU A 35 -0.43 -1.69 3.83
C LEU A 35 0.43 -0.55 4.38
N ILE A 36 1.67 -0.43 3.91
CA ILE A 36 2.57 0.67 4.27
C ILE A 36 1.99 2.01 3.82
N ALA A 37 1.46 2.11 2.60
CA ALA A 37 0.86 3.36 2.11
C ALA A 37 -0.38 3.78 2.89
N ILE A 38 -1.25 2.82 3.27
CA ILE A 38 -2.42 3.08 4.12
C ILE A 38 -1.96 3.53 5.51
N ASN A 39 -0.95 2.87 6.08
CA ASN A 39 -0.42 3.22 7.39
C ASN A 39 0.18 4.64 7.39
N SER A 40 0.97 4.99 6.36
CA SER A 40 1.50 6.34 6.20
C SER A 40 0.38 7.38 6.03
N PHE A 41 -0.71 7.05 5.33
CA PHE A 41 -1.86 7.96 5.21
C PHE A 41 -2.55 8.21 6.56
N LEU A 42 -2.74 7.16 7.35
CA LEU A 42 -3.31 7.26 8.69
C LEU A 42 -2.40 8.04 9.65
N GLU A 43 -1.08 7.90 9.54
CA GLU A 43 -0.12 8.73 10.27
C GLU A 43 -0.22 10.22 9.91
N VAL A 44 -0.41 10.55 8.63
CA VAL A 44 -0.65 11.95 8.21
C VAL A 44 -1.93 12.50 8.83
N LEU A 45 -3.02 11.72 8.82
CA LEU A 45 -4.28 12.10 9.47
C LEU A 45 -4.10 12.28 10.99
N HIS A 46 -3.42 11.34 11.64
CA HIS A 46 -3.14 11.40 13.07
C HIS A 46 -2.32 12.65 13.44
N GLN A 47 -1.25 12.93 12.70
CA GLN A 47 -0.39 14.08 12.98
C GLN A 47 -1.07 15.42 12.66
N SER A 48 -2.06 15.44 11.75
CA SER A 48 -2.83 16.65 11.46
C SER A 48 -3.63 17.16 12.68
N GLY A 49 -4.15 16.26 13.51
CA GLY A 49 -4.89 16.60 14.74
C GLY A 49 -4.04 17.29 15.79
N GLN A 50 -2.72 17.02 15.81
CA GLN A 50 -1.80 17.63 16.78
C GLN A 50 -1.67 19.15 16.58
N PHE A 51 -1.84 19.66 15.35
CA PHE A 51 -1.78 21.09 15.08
C PHE A 51 -3.00 21.83 15.63
N VAL A 52 -4.18 21.22 15.52
CA VAL A 52 -5.43 21.77 16.06
C VAL A 52 -5.36 21.82 17.58
N PHE A 53 -4.95 20.71 18.21
CA PHE A 53 -4.79 20.64 19.67
C PHE A 53 -3.76 21.64 20.20
N LEU A 54 -2.64 21.83 19.48
CA LEU A 54 -1.61 22.79 19.85
C LEU A 54 -2.14 24.22 19.81
N TYR A 55 -2.91 24.60 18.78
CA TYR A 55 -3.47 25.94 18.66
C TYR A 55 -4.41 26.26 19.82
N ILE A 56 -5.30 25.33 20.17
CA ILE A 56 -6.24 25.48 21.29
C ILE A 56 -5.46 25.60 22.61
N THR A 57 -4.46 24.76 22.82
CA THR A 57 -3.62 24.78 24.03
C THR A 57 -2.81 26.07 24.16
N ALA A 58 -2.27 26.59 23.04
CA ALA A 58 -1.44 27.79 23.03
C ALA A 58 -2.24 29.09 23.18
N THR A 59 -3.46 29.13 22.61
CA THR A 59 -4.31 30.33 22.65
C THR A 59 -5.31 30.33 23.79
N GLY A 60 -5.67 29.15 24.32
CA GLY A 60 -6.78 28.96 25.24
C GLY A 60 -8.16 29.21 24.62
N ILE A 61 -8.22 29.49 23.31
CA ILE A 61 -9.45 29.84 22.61
C ILE A 61 -9.97 28.59 21.91
N ASN A 62 -11.15 28.14 22.32
CA ASN A 62 -11.86 27.06 21.63
C ASN A 62 -12.58 27.65 20.41
N PHE A 63 -11.85 27.77 19.30
CA PHE A 63 -12.35 28.32 18.04
C PHE A 63 -13.24 27.33 17.27
N ILE A 64 -13.27 26.07 17.71
CA ILE A 64 -14.03 24.98 17.10
C ILE A 64 -15.27 24.68 17.96
N PRO A 65 -16.47 24.57 17.36
CA PRO A 65 -17.66 24.12 18.07
C PRO A 65 -17.45 22.75 18.70
N ALA A 66 -17.95 22.53 19.93
CA ALA A 66 -17.70 21.32 20.71
C ALA A 66 -18.01 20.00 19.95
N LEU A 67 -19.06 20.00 19.12
CA LEU A 67 -19.43 18.84 18.29
C LEU A 67 -18.34 18.50 17.27
N LEU A 68 -17.81 19.52 16.57
CA LEU A 68 -16.76 19.36 15.57
C LEU A 68 -15.41 19.00 16.20
N ALA A 69 -15.13 19.52 17.40
CA ALA A 69 -13.95 19.14 18.17
C ALA A 69 -13.97 17.64 18.53
N PHE A 70 -15.13 17.13 18.95
CA PHE A 70 -15.32 15.72 19.28
C PHE A 70 -15.14 14.81 18.06
N GLU A 71 -15.62 15.22 16.88
CA GLU A 71 -15.39 14.49 15.63
C GLU A 71 -13.90 14.45 15.26
N ILE A 72 -13.20 15.59 15.33
CA ILE A 72 -11.77 15.69 15.02
C ILE A 72 -10.92 14.83 15.96
N GLU A 73 -11.19 14.90 17.27
CA GLU A 73 -10.50 14.06 18.26
C GLU A 73 -10.87 12.57 18.09
N GLY A 74 -12.11 12.26 17.72
CA GLY A 74 -12.54 10.91 17.40
C GLY A 74 -11.72 10.29 16.27
N TYR A 75 -11.54 11.02 15.15
CA TYR A 75 -10.71 10.57 14.04
C TYR A 75 -9.24 10.37 14.44
N TYR A 76 -8.72 11.27 15.29
CA TYR A 76 -7.36 11.16 15.82
C TYR A 76 -7.18 9.86 16.61
N VAL A 77 -8.04 9.59 17.58
CA VAL A 77 -7.96 8.41 18.46
C VAL A 77 -8.11 7.12 17.66
N ILE A 78 -9.09 7.07 16.75
CA ILE A 78 -9.28 5.91 15.87
C ILE A 78 -8.03 5.67 15.03
N SER A 79 -7.46 6.71 14.43
CA SER A 79 -6.24 6.59 13.62
C SER A 79 -5.06 6.02 14.43
N THR A 80 -4.84 6.49 15.66
CA THR A 80 -3.79 5.96 16.55
C THR A 80 -3.92 4.46 16.80
N TYR A 81 -5.14 3.99 17.10
CA TYR A 81 -5.37 2.57 17.34
C TYR A 81 -5.22 1.73 16.07
N VAL A 82 -5.71 2.22 14.93
CA VAL A 82 -5.59 1.52 13.65
C VAL A 82 -4.12 1.41 13.23
N VAL A 83 -3.34 2.48 13.33
CA VAL A 83 -1.89 2.47 13.03
C VAL A 83 -1.16 1.48 13.93
N THR A 84 -1.45 1.48 15.23
CA THR A 84 -0.83 0.55 16.19
C THR A 84 -1.16 -0.91 15.85
N PHE A 85 -2.41 -1.19 15.50
CA PHE A 85 -2.85 -2.52 15.09
C PHE A 85 -2.25 -2.93 13.73
N MET A 86 -2.10 -2.01 12.79
CA MET A 86 -1.41 -2.25 11.52
C MET A 86 0.06 -2.58 11.72
N PHE A 87 0.77 -1.88 12.62
CA PHE A 87 2.15 -2.21 12.95
C PHE A 87 2.27 -3.59 13.62
N LEU A 88 1.34 -3.93 14.52
CA LEU A 88 1.31 -5.24 15.15
C LEU A 88 1.11 -6.36 14.10
N THR A 89 0.11 -6.21 13.24
CA THR A 89 -0.20 -7.21 12.19
C THR A 89 0.93 -7.33 11.17
N MET A 90 1.56 -6.23 10.77
CA MET A 90 2.74 -6.26 9.90
C MET A 90 3.95 -6.93 10.57
N SER A 91 4.14 -6.72 11.87
CA SER A 91 5.21 -7.39 12.63
C SER A 91 4.95 -8.89 12.73
N ILE A 92 3.71 -9.31 12.98
CA ILE A 92 3.30 -10.71 12.99
C ILE A 92 3.51 -11.34 11.61
N ASP A 93 3.10 -10.67 10.53
CA ASP A 93 3.29 -11.13 9.15
C ASP A 93 4.77 -11.40 8.85
N LYS A 94 5.67 -10.49 9.27
CA LYS A 94 7.12 -10.69 9.12
C LYS A 94 7.68 -11.80 9.99
N VAL A 95 7.21 -11.94 11.23
CA VAL A 95 7.63 -13.03 12.12
C VAL A 95 7.21 -14.38 11.55
N ILE A 96 5.99 -14.50 11.04
CA ILE A 96 5.49 -15.72 10.38
C ILE A 96 6.31 -16.03 9.12
N ALA A 97 6.59 -15.03 8.29
CA ALA A 97 7.39 -15.20 7.07
C ALA A 97 8.81 -15.69 7.37
N ILE A 98 9.43 -15.22 8.45
CA ILE A 98 10.78 -15.64 8.87
C ILE A 98 10.75 -17.01 9.56
N ALA A 99 9.76 -17.27 10.42
CA ALA A 99 9.66 -18.52 11.18
C ALA A 99 9.27 -19.72 10.30
N PHE A 100 8.49 -19.48 9.24
CA PHE A 100 8.01 -20.52 8.33
C PHE A 100 8.38 -20.19 6.87
N PRO A 101 9.67 -20.30 6.48
CA PRO A 101 10.12 -19.99 5.13
C PRO A 101 9.48 -20.89 4.06
N LEU A 102 9.06 -22.10 4.45
CA LEU A 102 8.44 -23.10 3.57
C LEU A 102 7.14 -22.62 2.88
N PHE A 103 6.41 -21.67 3.45
CA PHE A 103 5.18 -21.15 2.83
C PHE A 103 5.44 -19.99 1.85
N SER A 104 6.51 -19.23 2.06
CA SER A 104 6.90 -18.10 1.18
C SER A 104 7.56 -18.61 -0.10
N ASP A 105 8.50 -19.55 0.03
CA ASP A 105 9.25 -20.11 -1.11
C ASP A 105 8.34 -20.91 -2.05
N TYR A 106 7.32 -21.59 -1.52
CA TYR A 106 6.37 -22.36 -2.34
C TYR A 106 5.52 -21.46 -3.24
N ASN A 107 5.09 -20.30 -2.75
CA ASN A 107 4.22 -19.38 -3.48
C ASN A 107 4.99 -18.59 -4.55
N GLU A 108 6.28 -18.32 -4.30
CA GLU A 108 7.18 -17.69 -5.26
C GLU A 108 7.60 -18.69 -6.36
N ALA A 109 7.91 -19.94 -6.01
CA ALA A 109 8.17 -21.01 -6.97
C ALA A 109 6.95 -21.31 -7.87
N TYR A 110 5.76 -21.41 -7.29
CA TYR A 110 4.51 -21.65 -8.02
C TYR A 110 4.19 -20.50 -8.99
N ASN A 111 4.35 -19.24 -8.59
CA ASN A 111 4.16 -18.08 -9.47
C ASN A 111 5.17 -18.04 -10.62
N LYS A 112 6.41 -18.45 -10.38
CA LYS A 112 7.47 -18.50 -11.39
C LYS A 112 7.17 -19.55 -12.46
N GLU A 113 6.72 -20.75 -12.05
CA GLU A 113 6.28 -21.80 -12.97
C GLU A 113 5.03 -21.41 -13.75
N PHE A 114 3.99 -20.89 -13.10
CA PHE A 114 2.78 -20.42 -13.79
C PHE A 114 3.04 -19.27 -14.76
N GLY A 115 3.98 -18.37 -14.43
CA GLY A 115 4.43 -17.30 -15.32
C GLY A 115 5.11 -17.81 -16.60
N LEU A 116 5.90 -18.88 -16.48
CA LEU A 116 6.49 -19.59 -17.62
C LEU A 116 5.43 -20.26 -18.48
N ILE A 117 4.46 -20.95 -17.87
CA ILE A 117 3.33 -21.58 -18.57
C ILE A 117 2.52 -20.53 -19.33
N LYS A 118 2.21 -19.38 -18.72
CA LYS A 118 1.52 -18.26 -19.39
C LYS A 118 2.30 -17.72 -20.59
N LYS A 119 3.61 -17.57 -20.47
CA LYS A 119 4.50 -17.12 -21.56
C LYS A 119 4.52 -18.14 -22.71
N LEU A 120 4.64 -19.43 -22.39
CA LEU A 120 4.61 -20.51 -23.38
C LEU A 120 3.26 -20.58 -24.09
N TYR A 121 2.17 -20.47 -23.35
CA TYR A 121 0.82 -20.46 -23.91
C TYR A 121 0.59 -19.27 -24.85
N GLY A 122 1.02 -18.07 -24.46
CA GLY A 122 0.96 -16.88 -25.33
C GLY A 122 1.80 -17.03 -26.61
N LYS A 123 3.00 -17.61 -26.49
CA LYS A 123 3.89 -17.86 -27.64
C LYS A 123 3.30 -18.89 -28.59
N CYS A 124 2.76 -20.00 -28.07
CA CYS A 124 2.04 -21.02 -28.85
C CYS A 124 0.78 -20.46 -29.51
N LYS A 125 -0.02 -19.66 -28.80
CA LYS A 125 -1.23 -19.02 -29.35
C LYS A 125 -0.90 -18.09 -30.52
N SER A 126 0.16 -17.28 -30.42
CA SER A 126 0.58 -16.40 -31.53
C SER A 126 1.12 -17.18 -32.74
N LYS A 127 1.84 -18.29 -32.49
CA LYS A 127 2.39 -19.14 -33.55
C LYS A 127 1.29 -19.90 -34.29
N PHE A 128 0.25 -20.34 -33.56
CA PHE A 128 -0.93 -20.97 -34.14
C PHE A 128 -1.74 -19.99 -34.99
N PHE A 129 -1.96 -18.75 -34.52
CA PHE A 129 -2.65 -17.71 -35.29
C PHE A 129 -1.89 -17.30 -36.58
N ASN A 130 -0.57 -17.19 -36.51
CA ASN A 130 0.25 -16.88 -37.69
C ASN A 130 0.29 -18.04 -38.69
N SER A 131 0.26 -19.30 -38.23
CA SER A 131 0.16 -20.47 -39.10
C SER A 131 -1.20 -20.58 -39.80
N MET A 132 -2.27 -20.09 -39.17
CA MET A 132 -3.62 -20.14 -39.75
C MET A 132 -3.83 -19.06 -40.82
N SER A 133 -3.18 -17.90 -40.67
CA SER A 133 -3.15 -16.82 -41.67
C SER A 133 -2.37 -17.20 -42.94
N SER A 134 -1.29 -17.97 -42.81
CA SER A 134 -0.47 -18.42 -43.95
C SER A 134 -1.16 -19.48 -44.83
N SER A 135 -2.15 -20.21 -44.31
CA SER A 135 -2.84 -21.27 -45.05
C SER A 135 -4.05 -20.77 -45.85
N SER A 136 -4.43 -19.49 -45.70
CA SER A 136 -5.54 -18.88 -46.43
C SER A 136 -5.13 -18.18 -47.75
N VAL A 137 -3.85 -18.24 -48.14
CA VAL A 137 -3.32 -17.55 -49.34
C VAL A 137 -2.96 -18.51 -50.49
N THR A 138 -3.18 -19.82 -50.35
CA THR A 138 -2.94 -20.79 -51.44
C THR A 138 -4.24 -21.43 -51.93
N VAL A 139 -5.21 -20.60 -52.33
CA VAL A 139 -6.28 -20.99 -53.24
C VAL A 139 -6.44 -19.86 -54.26
N LEU A 140 -5.59 -19.90 -55.29
CA LEU A 140 -5.84 -19.46 -56.67
C LEU A 140 -4.60 -19.78 -57.52
#